data_AF-A0ABD1GYW2-F1
#
_entry.id   AF-A0ABD1GYW2-F1
#
_cell.length_a   1.000
_cell.length_b   1.000
_cell.length_c   1.000
_cell.angle_alpha   90.00
_cell.angle_beta   90.00
_cell.angle_gamma   90.00
#
_symmetry.space_group_name_H-M   'P 1'
#
loop_
_entity.id
_entity.type
_entity.pdbx_description
1 polymer ?
#
loop_
_entity_poly.entity_id
_entity_poly.type
_entity_poly.pdbx_seq_one_letter_code
_entity_poly.pdbx_strand_id
1 'polypeptide(L)'
;MAAIIEDNPEIRSLNAHLNREPSSAIVITPGQAGIEVKNNVLVVMPHFYGRRINNPYEFLHEFCKLCGIQRRPAGSTEENYRLCVLPFALKGEADTRFMRLPPNSIRTWMDFRSVFLDYFFPATCTNALKKEIQGVTQEDDETLSQY
;
A
#
# COMPACT_ATOMS: atom_id res chain seq x y z
N MET A 1 21.93 40.99 -22.98
CA MET A 1 21.77 39.57 -23.39
C MET A 1 21.43 38.76 -22.15
N ALA A 2 20.16 38.37 -21.94
CA ALA A 2 19.71 37.25 -21.08
C ALA A 2 18.17 37.18 -21.04
N ALA A 3 17.51 37.06 -22.20
CA ALA A 3 16.05 37.00 -22.27
C ALA A 3 15.59 35.97 -23.32
N ILE A 4 16.07 34.72 -23.23
CA ILE A 4 15.61 33.62 -24.10
C ILE A 4 15.66 32.26 -23.38
N ILE A 5 15.27 32.17 -22.09
CA ILE A 5 15.16 30.86 -21.41
C ILE A 5 13.74 30.61 -20.84
N GLU A 6 12.92 31.64 -20.61
CA GLU A 6 11.58 31.45 -20.02
C GLU A 6 10.45 31.12 -21.02
N ASP A 7 10.67 31.25 -22.33
CA ASP A 7 9.63 31.01 -23.35
C ASP A 7 9.73 29.63 -24.03
N ASN A 8 10.36 28.65 -23.37
CA ASN A 8 10.41 27.27 -23.88
C ASN A 8 9.24 26.45 -23.31
N PRO A 9 8.27 26.00 -24.14
CA PRO A 9 7.10 25.24 -23.68
C PRO A 9 7.48 23.89 -23.05
N GLU A 10 8.61 23.29 -23.45
CA GLU A 10 9.11 22.04 -22.85
C GLU A 10 9.61 22.28 -21.43
N ILE A 11 10.31 23.39 -21.19
CA ILE A 11 10.76 23.78 -19.84
C ILE A 11 9.57 24.15 -18.97
N ARG A 12 8.55 24.82 -19.53
CA ARG A 12 7.30 25.09 -18.80
C ARG A 12 6.55 23.81 -18.43
N SER A 13 6.51 22.83 -19.33
CA SER A 13 5.91 21.51 -19.07
C SER A 13 6.70 20.77 -17.99
N LEU A 14 8.03 20.68 -18.12
CA LEU A 14 8.91 20.05 -17.13
C LEU A 14 8.79 20.71 -15.76
N ASN A 15 8.75 22.03 -15.69
CA ASN A 15 8.52 22.77 -14.43
C ASN A 15 7.10 22.54 -13.89
N ALA A 16 6.08 22.43 -14.74
CA ALA A 16 4.73 22.06 -14.30
C ALA A 16 4.67 20.63 -13.76
N HIS A 17 5.46 19.71 -14.30
CA HIS A 17 5.62 18.35 -13.77
C HIS A 17 6.39 18.33 -12.45
N LEU A 18 7.45 19.13 -12.32
CA LEU A 18 8.29 19.22 -11.12
C LEU A 18 7.60 19.97 -9.97
N ASN A 19 6.79 20.98 -10.29
CA ASN A 19 5.99 21.76 -9.34
C ASN A 19 4.61 21.15 -9.06
N ARG A 20 4.31 19.97 -9.62
CA ARG A 20 3.10 19.25 -9.28
C ARG A 20 3.30 18.63 -7.91
N GLU A 21 2.78 19.29 -6.87
CA GLU A 21 2.61 18.68 -5.55
C GLU A 21 1.99 17.29 -5.76
N PRO A 22 2.61 16.21 -5.24
CA PRO A 22 2.11 14.87 -5.45
C PRO A 22 0.68 14.81 -4.93
N SER A 23 -0.29 14.69 -5.85
CA SER A 23 -1.69 14.61 -5.47
C SER A 23 -1.90 13.31 -4.71
N SER A 24 -2.19 13.41 -3.41
CA SER A 24 -2.40 12.26 -2.54
C SER A 24 -3.47 11.33 -3.11
N ALA A 25 -3.18 10.03 -3.14
CA ALA A 25 -4.16 9.00 -3.49
C ALA A 25 -5.33 8.95 -2.48
N ILE A 26 -5.05 9.35 -1.22
CA ILE A 26 -6.04 9.46 -0.14
C ILE A 26 -6.63 10.86 -0.10
N VAL A 27 -7.96 10.94 -0.05
CA VAL A 27 -8.68 12.18 0.25
C VAL A 27 -8.74 12.39 1.76
N ILE A 28 -8.19 13.49 2.25
CA ILE A 28 -8.39 13.94 3.64
C ILE A 28 -9.63 14.84 3.67
N THR A 29 -10.76 14.30 4.12
CA THR A 29 -11.99 15.06 4.38
C THR A 29 -11.83 16.00 5.58
N PRO A 30 -12.63 17.08 5.71
CA PRO A 30 -12.48 18.06 6.80
C PRO A 30 -12.54 17.45 8.22
N GLY A 31 -13.23 16.33 8.41
CA GLY A 31 -13.27 15.58 9.67
C GLY A 31 -12.00 14.77 10.00
N GLN A 32 -10.98 14.82 9.12
CA GLN A 32 -9.67 14.19 9.27
C GLN A 32 -8.56 15.21 9.57
N ALA A 33 -8.88 16.52 9.53
CA ALA A 33 -7.95 17.57 9.89
C ALA A 33 -7.69 17.52 11.42
N GLY A 34 -6.43 17.33 11.82
CA GLY A 34 -6.02 17.25 13.23
C GLY A 34 -5.73 15.85 13.76
N ILE A 35 -5.64 14.83 12.89
CA ILE A 35 -5.09 13.53 13.29
C ILE A 35 -3.58 13.66 13.46
N GLU A 36 -3.10 13.56 14.70
CA GLU A 36 -1.68 13.51 15.02
C GLU A 36 -1.20 12.05 15.12
N VAL A 37 -0.21 11.69 14.32
CA VAL A 37 0.44 10.38 14.39
C VAL A 37 1.59 10.46 15.38
N LYS A 38 1.44 9.80 16.54
CA LYS A 38 2.46 9.84 17.60
C LYS A 38 3.70 9.03 17.23
N ASN A 39 4.86 9.49 17.67
CA ASN A 39 6.14 8.84 17.37
C ASN A 39 6.22 7.38 17.85
N ASN A 40 5.62 7.05 18.99
CA ASN A 40 5.60 5.67 19.49
C ASN A 40 4.87 4.72 18.53
N VAL A 41 3.89 5.20 17.75
CA VAL A 41 3.17 4.41 16.75
C VAL A 41 4.06 4.15 15.55
N LEU A 42 4.85 5.14 15.12
CA LEU A 42 5.79 5.00 14.00
C LEU A 42 6.88 3.95 14.31
N VAL A 43 7.36 3.92 15.55
CA VAL A 43 8.41 2.98 15.99
C VAL A 43 7.94 1.52 15.93
N VAL A 44 6.69 1.24 16.32
CA VAL A 44 6.13 -0.12 16.34
C VAL A 44 5.34 -0.47 15.08
N MET A 45 5.38 0.41 14.07
CA MET A 45 4.59 0.27 12.86
C MET A 45 5.03 -0.96 12.06
N PRO A 46 4.11 -1.86 11.67
CA PRO A 46 4.45 -2.88 10.69
C PRO A 46 4.75 -2.19 9.36
N HIS A 47 5.82 -2.63 8.70
CA HIS A 47 6.25 -2.08 7.43
C HIS A 47 6.00 -3.09 6.32
N PHE A 48 5.33 -2.65 5.24
CA PHE A 48 5.10 -3.47 4.06
C PHE A 48 5.93 -2.97 2.90
N TYR A 49 6.83 -3.81 2.40
CA TYR A 49 7.77 -3.45 1.33
C TYR A 49 7.27 -3.81 -0.08
N GLY A 50 6.16 -4.54 -0.19
CA GLY A 50 5.64 -5.02 -1.48
C GLY A 50 6.39 -6.21 -2.06
N ARG A 51 7.18 -6.94 -1.26
CA ARG A 51 7.95 -8.10 -1.72
C ARG A 51 7.09 -9.37 -1.72
N ARG A 52 7.40 -10.31 -2.61
CA ARG A 52 6.69 -11.62 -2.70
C ARG A 52 6.67 -12.42 -1.40
N ILE A 53 7.66 -12.24 -0.52
CA ILE A 53 7.74 -12.90 0.78
C ILE A 53 6.80 -12.28 1.83
N ASN A 54 6.35 -11.03 1.62
CA ASN A 54 5.48 -10.36 2.57
C ASN A 54 4.03 -10.78 2.30
N ASN A 55 3.39 -11.43 3.27
CA ASN A 55 1.98 -11.78 3.17
C ASN A 55 1.10 -10.51 3.36
N PRO A 56 0.32 -10.11 2.35
CA PRO A 56 -0.52 -8.90 2.43
C PRO A 56 -1.60 -8.98 3.50
N TYR A 57 -2.13 -10.18 3.79
CA TYR A 57 -3.16 -10.37 4.81
C TYR A 57 -2.61 -10.22 6.23
N GLU A 58 -1.42 -10.76 6.47
CA GLU A 58 -0.74 -10.66 7.77
C GLU A 58 -0.42 -9.20 8.09
N PHE A 59 0.10 -8.46 7.10
CA PHE A 59 0.30 -7.02 7.23
C PHE A 59 -1.00 -6.28 7.56
N LEU A 60 -2.09 -6.52 6.81
CA LEU A 60 -3.38 -5.86 7.06
C LEU A 60 -3.89 -6.15 8.48
N HIS A 61 -3.74 -7.38 8.95
CA HIS A 61 -4.14 -7.79 10.29
C HIS A 61 -3.32 -7.08 11.38
N GLU A 62 -2.00 -7.10 11.28
CA GLU A 62 -1.12 -6.42 12.24
C GLU A 62 -1.33 -4.91 12.24
N PHE A 63 -1.46 -4.31 11.06
CA PHE A 63 -1.72 -2.87 10.91
C PHE A 63 -3.05 -2.47 11.54
N CYS A 64 -4.14 -3.22 11.26
CA CYS A 64 -5.44 -2.95 11.86
C CYS A 64 -5.40 -3.11 13.38
N LYS A 65 -4.74 -4.16 13.89
CA LYS A 65 -4.56 -4.39 15.33
C LYS A 65 -3.82 -3.25 15.99
N LEU A 66 -2.71 -2.78 15.39
CA LEU A 66 -1.96 -1.64 15.90
C LEU A 66 -2.81 -0.37 15.94
N CYS A 67 -3.57 -0.09 14.88
CA CYS A 67 -4.44 1.07 14.82
C CYS A 67 -5.59 1.01 15.84
N GLY A 68 -6.12 -0.20 16.10
CA GLY A 68 -7.21 -0.42 17.05
C GLY A 68 -6.84 -0.10 18.49
N ILE A 69 -5.58 -0.33 18.88
CA ILE A 69 -5.09 -0.04 20.24
C ILE A 69 -4.67 1.43 20.45
N GLN A 70 -4.58 2.24 19.40
CA GLN A 70 -4.19 3.64 19.54
C GLN A 70 -5.34 4.52 20.03
N ARG A 71 -5.01 5.41 20.97
CA ARG A 71 -5.95 6.47 21.40
C ARG A 71 -6.10 7.48 20.27
N ARG A 72 -7.30 7.53 19.70
CA ARG A 72 -7.66 8.45 18.62
C ARG A 72 -8.15 9.81 19.14
N PRO A 73 -7.95 10.90 18.38
CA PRO A 73 -8.59 12.18 18.65
C PRO A 73 -10.12 12.07 18.69
N ALA A 74 -10.76 12.87 19.55
CA ALA A 74 -12.22 12.94 19.61
C ALA A 74 -12.80 13.33 18.25
N GLY A 75 -13.81 12.61 17.78
CA GLY A 75 -14.47 12.87 16.50
C GLY A 75 -13.81 12.22 15.26
N SER A 76 -12.67 11.54 15.42
CA SER A 76 -12.08 10.76 14.32
C SER A 76 -12.57 9.31 14.30
N THR A 77 -12.94 8.83 13.11
CA THR A 77 -13.30 7.42 12.92
C THR A 77 -12.05 6.56 12.86
N GLU A 78 -12.19 5.27 13.17
CA GLU A 78 -11.07 4.33 13.07
C GLU A 78 -10.55 4.20 11.63
N GLU A 79 -11.46 4.18 10.65
CA GLU A 79 -11.12 4.20 9.23
C GLU A 79 -10.27 5.42 8.86
N ASN A 80 -10.70 6.61 9.29
CA ASN A 80 -9.98 7.85 9.01
C ASN A 80 -8.57 7.85 9.58
N TYR A 81 -8.41 7.32 10.79
CA TYR A 81 -7.11 7.16 11.42
C TYR A 81 -6.22 6.18 10.65
N ARG A 82 -6.76 5.00 10.29
CA ARG A 82 -6.03 4.00 9.49
C ARG A 82 -5.53 4.58 8.16
N LEU A 83 -6.40 5.28 7.43
CA LEU A 83 -6.02 5.93 6.17
C LEU A 83 -4.93 6.98 6.38
N CYS A 84 -5.02 7.81 7.43
CA CYS A 84 -4.01 8.83 7.72
C CYS A 84 -2.64 8.22 8.08
N VAL A 85 -2.63 7.09 8.78
CA VAL A 85 -1.40 6.42 9.24
C VAL A 85 -0.79 5.52 8.15
N LEU A 86 -1.60 5.04 7.22
CA LEU A 86 -1.21 4.07 6.20
C LEU A 86 0.05 4.44 5.38
N PRO A 87 0.22 5.69 4.90
CA PRO A 87 1.41 6.06 4.11
C PRO A 87 2.73 5.82 4.85
N PHE A 88 2.74 5.86 6.18
CA PHE A 88 3.93 5.61 6.97
C PHE A 88 4.31 4.12 7.02
N ALA A 89 3.33 3.23 6.89
CA ALA A 89 3.50 1.78 6.95
C ALA A 89 3.96 1.19 5.60
N LEU A 90 3.72 1.86 4.48
CA LEU A 90 4.16 1.42 3.17
C LEU A 90 5.61 1.85 2.92
N LYS A 91 6.43 0.94 2.38
CA LYS A 91 7.84 1.17 2.04
C LYS A 91 8.18 0.53 0.70
N GLY A 92 9.32 0.94 0.13
CA GLY A 92 9.89 0.30 -1.06
C GLY A 92 8.93 0.26 -2.25
N GLU A 93 8.66 -0.94 -2.76
CA GLU A 93 7.74 -1.12 -3.90
C GLU A 93 6.31 -0.73 -3.53
N ALA A 94 5.87 -1.01 -2.31
CA ALA A 94 4.51 -0.69 -1.89
C ALA A 94 4.25 0.82 -1.87
N ASP A 95 5.20 1.60 -1.35
CA ASP A 95 5.14 3.06 -1.35
C ASP A 95 5.16 3.62 -2.79
N THR A 96 6.06 3.09 -3.62
CA THR A 96 6.13 3.48 -5.05
C THR A 96 4.82 3.20 -5.79
N ARG A 97 4.18 2.06 -5.53
CA ARG A 97 2.87 1.72 -6.12
C ARG A 97 1.78 2.65 -5.63
N PHE A 98 1.76 2.93 -4.33
CA PHE A 98 0.79 3.81 -3.70
C PHE A 98 0.87 5.24 -4.27
N MET A 99 2.07 5.79 -4.47
CA MET A 99 2.29 7.10 -5.08
C MET A 99 1.85 7.19 -6.54
N ARG A 100 1.74 6.05 -7.25
CA ARG A 100 1.30 5.99 -8.65
C ARG A 100 -0.21 5.86 -8.82
N LEU A 101 -0.96 5.71 -7.72
CA LEU A 101 -2.41 5.63 -7.79
C LEU A 101 -3.00 6.95 -8.28
N PRO A 102 -4.12 6.92 -9.00
CA PRO A 102 -4.83 8.13 -9.37
C PRO A 102 -5.20 8.94 -8.11
N PRO A 103 -5.16 10.27 -8.20
CA PRO A 103 -5.57 11.11 -7.08
C PRO A 103 -7.02 10.83 -6.69
N ASN A 104 -7.31 10.89 -5.39
CA ASN A 104 -8.64 10.67 -4.83
C ASN A 104 -9.25 9.28 -5.11
N SER A 105 -8.42 8.28 -5.45
CA SER A 105 -8.85 6.90 -5.72
C SER A 105 -9.18 6.12 -4.45
N ILE A 106 -8.61 6.50 -3.30
CA ILE A 106 -8.87 5.86 -2.01
C ILE A 106 -9.64 6.85 -1.13
N ARG A 107 -10.88 6.51 -0.81
CA ARG A 107 -11.75 7.32 0.08
C ARG A 107 -12.10 6.60 1.36
N THR A 108 -12.20 5.27 1.28
CA THR A 108 -12.51 4.39 2.42
C THR A 108 -11.38 3.39 2.66
N TRP A 109 -11.39 2.74 3.83
CA TRP A 109 -10.47 1.64 4.11
C TRP A 109 -10.71 0.45 3.19
N MET A 110 -11.96 0.25 2.76
CA MET A 110 -12.34 -0.81 1.83
C MET A 110 -11.72 -0.58 0.45
N ASP A 111 -11.75 0.65 -0.06
CA ASP A 111 -11.11 1.01 -1.34
C ASP A 111 -9.62 0.66 -1.30
N PHE A 112 -8.93 1.08 -0.23
CA PHE A 112 -7.53 0.76 -0.05
C PHE A 112 -7.29 -0.75 -0.04
N ARG A 113 -8.04 -1.51 0.78
CA ARG A 113 -7.86 -2.97 0.87
C ARG A 113 -8.04 -3.66 -0.47
N SER A 114 -9.05 -3.25 -1.24
CA SER A 114 -9.32 -3.81 -2.57
C SER A 114 -8.14 -3.58 -3.50
N VAL A 115 -7.67 -2.33 -3.61
CA VAL A 115 -6.54 -1.96 -4.45
C VAL A 115 -5.26 -2.66 -4.00
N PHE A 116 -4.99 -2.67 -2.70
CA PHE A 116 -3.80 -3.29 -2.13
C PHE A 116 -3.72 -4.79 -2.40
N LEU A 117 -4.82 -5.52 -2.19
CA LEU A 117 -4.85 -6.96 -2.42
C LEU A 117 -4.80 -7.31 -3.90
N ASP A 118 -5.40 -6.52 -4.78
CA ASP A 118 -5.32 -6.74 -6.22
C ASP A 118 -3.87 -6.64 -6.73
N TYR A 119 -3.10 -5.67 -6.22
CA TYR A 119 -1.71 -5.49 -6.61
C TYR A 119 -0.74 -6.49 -6.00
N PHE A 120 -0.85 -6.75 -4.69
CA PHE A 120 0.13 -7.57 -3.95
C PHE A 120 -0.29 -9.03 -3.78
N PHE A 121 -1.54 -9.36 -4.10
CA PHE A 121 -2.08 -10.72 -4.08
C PHE A 121 -2.97 -11.00 -5.30
N PRO A 122 -2.45 -10.85 -6.53
CA PRO A 122 -3.25 -11.10 -7.73
C PRO A 122 -3.73 -12.56 -7.76
N ALA A 123 -4.96 -12.78 -8.20
CA ALA A 123 -5.61 -14.10 -8.27
C ALA A 123 -4.80 -15.18 -9.02
N THR A 124 -3.83 -14.76 -9.84
CA THR A 124 -2.89 -15.65 -10.53
C THR A 124 -1.94 -16.40 -9.59
N CYS A 125 -1.64 -15.88 -8.40
CA CYS A 125 -0.90 -16.61 -7.36
C CYS A 125 -1.64 -17.89 -6.93
N THR A 126 -2.98 -17.86 -6.90
CA THR A 126 -3.81 -19.03 -6.55
C THR A 126 -3.76 -20.09 -7.64
N ASN A 127 -3.67 -19.70 -8.92
CA ASN A 127 -3.54 -20.65 -10.03
C ASN A 127 -2.13 -21.25 -10.13
N ALA A 128 -1.07 -20.46 -9.85
CA ALA A 128 0.29 -20.97 -9.78
C ALA A 128 0.47 -21.97 -8.63
N LEU A 129 -0.02 -21.65 -7.42
CA LEU A 129 -0.05 -22.57 -6.27
C LEU A 129 -0.89 -23.83 -6.56
N LYS A 130 -2.07 -23.70 -7.18
CA LYS A 130 -2.86 -24.86 -7.58
C LYS A 130 -2.14 -25.73 -8.61
N LYS A 131 -1.41 -25.14 -9.56
CA LYS A 131 -0.66 -25.87 -10.58
C LYS A 131 0.61 -26.51 -10.02
N GLU A 132 1.21 -25.94 -8.99
CA GLU A 132 2.33 -26.52 -8.25
C GLU A 132 1.86 -27.71 -7.40
N ILE A 133 0.70 -27.60 -6.73
CA ILE A 133 0.07 -28.72 -6.00
C ILE A 133 -0.39 -29.84 -6.95
N GLN A 134 -0.97 -29.50 -8.10
CA GLN A 134 -1.38 -30.47 -9.13
C GLN A 134 -0.22 -30.98 -9.99
N GLY A 135 0.95 -30.34 -9.92
CA GLY A 135 2.16 -30.71 -10.64
C GLY A 135 3.10 -31.63 -9.87
N VAL A 136 2.82 -31.90 -8.58
CA VAL A 136 3.42 -33.01 -7.86
C VAL A 136 2.73 -34.30 -8.34
N THR A 137 3.13 -34.79 -9.50
CA THR A 137 3.02 -36.22 -9.78
C THR A 137 3.96 -36.91 -8.80
N GLN A 138 3.41 -37.75 -7.92
CA GLN A 138 4.21 -38.81 -7.29
C GLN A 138 4.93 -39.52 -8.44
N GLU A 139 6.26 -39.50 -8.42
CA GLU A 139 7.01 -40.43 -9.27
C GLU A 139 6.61 -41.83 -8.81
N ASP A 140 6.27 -42.70 -9.76
CA ASP A 140 5.75 -44.06 -9.59
C ASP A 140 6.73 -45.03 -8.87
N ASP A 141 7.69 -44.54 -8.09
CA ASP A 141 8.70 -45.36 -7.39
C ASP A 141 8.72 -45.20 -5.86
N GLU A 142 7.70 -44.58 -5.24
CA GLU A 142 7.46 -44.78 -3.81
C GLU A 142 6.83 -46.17 -3.59
N THR A 143 7.68 -47.20 -3.62
CA THR A 143 7.29 -48.56 -3.25
C THR A 143 6.82 -48.60 -1.80
N LEU A 144 5.50 -48.76 -1.62
CA LEU A 144 4.87 -49.15 -0.36
C LEU A 144 5.21 -50.60 -0.01
N SER A 145 6.44 -50.82 0.43
CA SER A 145 6.85 -52.00 1.20
C SER A 145 8.07 -51.60 2.02
N GLN A 146 8.00 -51.55 3.35
CA GLN A 146 7.86 -52.73 4.18
C GLN A 146 7.12 -52.41 5.49
N TYR A 147 6.21 -53.33 5.85
CA TYR A 147 5.72 -53.56 7.21
C TYR A 147 6.81 -54.16 8.09
#